data_AF-A0AAW0P9E1-F1
#
_entry.id   AF-A0AAW0P9E1-F1
#
_cell.length_a   1.000
_cell.length_b   1.000
_cell.length_c   1.000
_cell.angle_alpha   90.00
_cell.angle_beta   90.00
_cell.angle_gamma   90.00
#
_symmetry.space_group_name_H-M   'P 1'
#
loop_
_entity.id
_entity.type
_entity.pdbx_description
1 polymer ?
#
loop_
_entity_poly.entity_id
_entity_poly.type
_entity_poly.pdbx_seq_one_letter_code
_entity_poly.pdbx_strand_id
1 'polypeptide(L)'
;MPPEEELEERFNALLNTMNLPPDKVQILSQYDNEKKWDLICDQERVQVKNPPSTYLDKLRSYLDHGGVSRKFKRRVPESTQVLRELEISLRTNHIGWAQEFLNEENQGLDVLIDYLSYAHSATMYDGEALDNGAVSADKVKPTDKSVEDVSKSATNSPSHGASKPSKGFTVRKALRTSRVVSQKDDAHLCIMCLRAIMNYQSGFNLVMTHPRCVNEITLSLNNRNPRTKALVLELLAAVCLVRGGHDIILSAFDNFKEVCGEKRRFEKLMEYFCNEDNNIDFMVACMQFINIVVHSVENMNFRVHLQYEFTHHGLDEYLESLKFTESDKLLVQIQAYLDNVFDVGALLEDAETKNALLEHMEELQEHNTQLNTRLQESEKESTEKVSNLEKKLIQATKEVELLKESLRESSAQVSALQQREREREIEREREREAERDRDRTNQALKELEVKVQALVDQGLVTMQRSTSGQLDIQVVPTVQQVIQKVNDAPDSGSVTTQKTQEAAAVSENVQTLLPLLLLHRHPHLHLKSPLPRHPLLPRQLHRHHS
;
A
#
# COMPACT_ATOMS: atom_id res chain seq x y z
N MET A 1 7.29 -41.19 45.77
CA MET A 1 6.60 -39.95 45.42
C MET A 1 6.01 -39.34 46.69
N PRO A 2 6.30 -38.05 46.98
CA PRO A 2 5.73 -37.29 48.10
C PRO A 2 4.26 -36.91 47.80
N PRO A 3 3.57 -36.21 48.73
CA PRO A 3 2.28 -35.58 48.46
C PRO A 3 2.35 -34.60 47.28
N GLU A 4 1.20 -34.37 46.63
CA GLU A 4 1.10 -33.56 45.40
C GLU A 4 1.61 -32.12 45.55
N GLU A 5 1.31 -31.46 46.68
CA GLU A 5 1.80 -30.11 46.99
C GLU A 5 3.33 -30.05 47.08
N GLU A 6 3.95 -30.98 47.84
CA GLU A 6 5.42 -31.09 47.95
C GLU A 6 6.07 -31.49 46.61
N LEU A 7 5.39 -32.33 45.81
CA LEU A 7 5.85 -32.72 44.48
C LEU A 7 5.94 -31.49 43.56
N GLU A 8 4.90 -30.67 43.50
CA GLU A 8 4.89 -29.46 42.68
C GLU A 8 5.89 -28.41 43.19
N GLU A 9 6.06 -28.23 44.50
CA GLU A 9 7.10 -27.33 45.03
C GLU A 9 8.50 -27.76 44.59
N ARG A 10 8.84 -29.05 44.76
CA ARG A 10 10.13 -29.61 44.31
C ARG A 10 10.30 -29.53 42.79
N PHE A 11 9.25 -29.78 42.03
CA PHE A 11 9.29 -29.70 40.56
C PHE A 11 9.49 -28.26 40.06
N ASN A 12 8.82 -27.29 40.67
CA ASN A 12 9.01 -25.87 40.33
C ASN A 12 10.41 -25.38 40.73
N ALA A 13 10.92 -25.80 41.89
CA ALA A 13 12.31 -25.54 42.28
C ALA A 13 13.30 -26.12 41.25
N LEU A 14 13.07 -27.37 40.79
CA LEU A 14 13.86 -28.01 39.74
C LEU A 14 13.87 -27.19 38.44
N LEU A 15 12.68 -26.85 37.90
CA LEU A 15 12.56 -26.10 36.65
C LEU A 15 13.28 -24.74 36.71
N ASN A 16 13.20 -24.04 37.84
CA ASN A 16 13.91 -22.78 38.06
C ASN A 16 15.45 -22.94 37.98
N THR A 17 16.00 -24.10 38.30
CA THR A 17 17.45 -24.36 38.18
C THR A 17 17.92 -24.73 36.77
N MET A 18 17.01 -25.02 35.84
CA MET A 18 17.34 -25.49 34.49
C MET A 18 17.46 -24.37 33.43
N ASN A 19 17.20 -23.10 33.77
CA ASN A 19 17.26 -21.96 32.83
C ASN A 19 16.46 -22.19 31.53
N LEU A 20 15.23 -22.70 31.68
CA LEU A 20 14.36 -23.04 30.56
C LEU A 20 13.55 -21.83 30.06
N PRO A 21 13.32 -21.69 28.74
CA PRO A 21 12.40 -20.68 28.21
C PRO A 21 10.95 -20.90 28.70
N PRO A 22 10.13 -19.83 28.81
CA PRO A 22 8.78 -19.92 29.42
C PRO A 22 7.83 -20.91 28.73
N ASP A 23 7.93 -21.10 27.41
CA ASP A 23 7.13 -22.09 26.67
C ASP A 23 7.49 -23.53 27.09
N LYS A 24 8.77 -23.81 27.33
CA LYS A 24 9.24 -25.13 27.79
C LYS A 24 8.84 -25.40 29.23
N VAL A 25 8.90 -24.38 30.09
CA VAL A 25 8.36 -24.46 31.46
C VAL A 25 6.87 -24.83 31.41
N GLN A 26 6.05 -24.11 30.63
CA GLN A 26 4.61 -24.40 30.49
C GLN A 26 4.30 -25.81 29.98
N ILE A 27 5.10 -26.35 29.07
CA ILE A 27 4.93 -27.72 28.55
C ILE A 27 5.28 -28.76 29.64
N LEU A 28 6.37 -28.57 30.37
CA LEU A 28 6.79 -29.49 31.43
C LEU A 28 5.87 -29.43 32.65
N SER A 29 5.30 -28.26 32.98
CA SER A 29 4.31 -28.12 34.06
C SER A 29 3.03 -28.94 33.85
N GLN A 30 2.72 -29.32 32.60
CA GLN A 30 1.56 -30.16 32.24
C GLN A 30 1.81 -31.67 32.37
N TYR A 31 3.00 -32.09 32.80
CA TYR A 31 3.30 -33.51 32.99
C TYR A 31 2.50 -34.10 34.15
N ASP A 32 2.19 -35.39 34.03
CA ASP A 32 1.63 -36.23 35.09
C ASP A 32 2.63 -36.45 36.23
N ASN A 33 2.08 -36.64 37.43
CA ASN A 33 2.83 -36.66 38.70
C ASN A 33 3.94 -37.72 38.73
N GLU A 34 3.74 -38.87 38.06
CA GLU A 34 4.78 -39.91 37.91
C GLU A 34 6.00 -39.37 37.15
N LYS A 35 5.80 -38.76 35.97
CA LYS A 35 6.91 -38.15 35.20
C LYS A 35 7.57 -36.99 35.93
N LYS A 36 6.80 -36.14 36.64
CA LYS A 36 7.38 -35.07 37.46
C LYS A 36 8.30 -35.62 38.54
N TRP A 37 7.88 -36.70 39.19
CA TRP A 37 8.68 -37.36 40.23
C TRP A 37 9.93 -38.05 39.67
N ASP A 38 9.82 -38.72 38.52
CA ASP A 38 10.97 -39.33 37.83
C ASP A 38 12.02 -38.28 37.45
N LEU A 39 11.61 -37.12 36.89
CA LEU A 39 12.51 -36.00 36.58
C LEU A 39 13.26 -35.47 37.81
N ILE A 40 12.59 -35.37 38.96
CA ILE A 40 13.22 -34.98 40.23
C ILE A 40 14.24 -36.03 40.66
N CYS A 41 13.87 -37.32 40.65
CA CYS A 41 14.75 -38.42 41.03
C CYS A 41 15.99 -38.53 40.14
N ASP A 42 15.84 -38.27 38.84
CA ASP A 42 16.97 -38.25 37.91
C ASP A 42 17.87 -37.04 38.11
N GLN A 43 17.34 -35.84 38.39
CA GLN A 43 18.18 -34.69 38.73
C GLN A 43 18.93 -34.89 40.07
N GLU A 44 18.29 -35.44 41.10
CA GLU A 44 18.95 -35.73 42.39
C GLU A 44 20.13 -36.71 42.26
N ARG A 45 20.18 -37.48 41.17
CA ARG A 45 21.33 -38.36 40.82
C ARG A 45 22.44 -37.64 40.05
N VAL A 46 22.18 -36.47 39.46
CA VAL A 46 23.18 -35.69 38.73
C VAL A 46 24.12 -35.00 39.72
N GLN A 47 25.37 -35.46 39.78
CA GLN A 47 26.43 -34.82 40.56
C GLN A 47 27.33 -33.98 39.67
N VAL A 48 27.57 -32.73 40.09
CA VAL A 48 28.54 -31.83 39.46
C VAL A 48 29.95 -32.39 39.63
N LYS A 49 30.69 -32.54 38.53
CA LYS A 49 32.03 -33.17 38.51
C LYS A 49 33.09 -32.38 39.30
N ASN A 50 33.13 -31.05 39.17
CA ASN A 50 34.03 -30.16 39.92
C ASN A 50 33.34 -28.79 40.15
N PRO A 51 33.67 -28.07 41.24
CA PRO A 51 33.22 -26.69 41.43
C PRO A 51 33.93 -25.70 40.47
N PRO A 52 33.36 -24.51 40.22
CA PRO A 52 33.93 -23.45 39.38
C PRO A 52 35.40 -23.13 39.67
N SER A 53 35.75 -22.98 40.95
CA SER A 53 37.11 -22.67 41.43
C SER A 53 38.18 -23.63 40.87
N THR A 54 37.86 -24.91 40.69
CA THR A 54 38.79 -25.92 40.17
C THR A 54 39.19 -25.68 38.70
N TYR A 55 38.32 -25.04 37.92
CA TYR A 55 38.63 -24.62 36.54
C TYR A 55 39.41 -23.30 36.56
N LEU A 56 39.00 -22.36 37.42
CA LEU A 56 39.59 -21.04 37.54
C LEU A 56 41.05 -21.10 38.03
N ASP A 57 41.36 -21.92 39.04
CA ASP A 57 42.74 -22.13 39.51
C ASP A 57 43.65 -22.65 38.39
N LYS A 58 43.14 -23.54 37.53
CA LYS A 58 43.90 -24.06 36.39
C LYS A 58 44.15 -22.97 35.35
N LEU A 59 43.13 -22.19 34.99
CA LEU A 59 43.24 -21.06 34.04
C LEU A 59 44.19 -19.97 34.56
N ARG A 60 44.03 -19.53 35.83
CA ARG A 60 44.95 -18.61 36.51
C ARG A 60 46.39 -19.16 36.49
N SER A 61 46.59 -20.45 36.77
CA SER A 61 47.91 -21.08 36.69
C SER A 61 48.53 -21.05 35.27
N TYR A 62 47.72 -21.03 34.22
CA TYR A 62 48.22 -20.90 32.84
C TYR A 62 48.63 -19.45 32.51
N LEU A 63 48.00 -18.45 33.12
CA LEU A 63 48.39 -17.04 33.02
C LEU A 63 49.69 -16.76 33.79
N ASP A 64 49.73 -17.09 35.08
CA ASP A 64 50.82 -16.74 36.02
C ASP A 64 52.21 -17.23 35.57
N HIS A 65 52.25 -18.38 34.88
CA HIS A 65 53.50 -19.03 34.53
C HIS A 65 54.18 -18.44 33.28
N GLY A 66 53.54 -17.50 32.57
CA GLY A 66 54.14 -16.63 31.53
C GLY A 66 54.96 -17.34 30.44
N GLY A 67 54.68 -18.61 30.16
CA GLY A 67 55.51 -19.47 29.30
C GLY A 67 56.95 -19.73 29.80
N VAL A 68 57.28 -19.36 31.04
CA VAL A 68 58.66 -19.31 31.52
C VAL A 68 59.28 -20.70 31.75
N SER A 69 58.49 -21.72 32.09
CA SER A 69 58.98 -23.04 32.53
C SER A 69 58.87 -24.16 31.47
N ARG A 70 59.83 -25.11 31.46
CA ARG A 70 59.70 -26.40 30.73
C ARG A 70 58.45 -27.19 31.13
N LYS A 71 57.94 -27.00 32.36
CA LYS A 71 56.67 -27.60 32.83
C LYS A 71 55.46 -27.06 32.07
N PHE A 72 55.50 -25.80 31.61
CA PHE A 72 54.39 -25.18 30.89
C PHE A 72 54.06 -25.89 29.57
N LYS A 73 55.08 -26.23 28.76
CA LYS A 73 54.88 -26.89 27.46
C LYS A 73 54.20 -28.27 27.57
N ARG A 74 54.25 -28.91 28.75
CA ARG A 74 53.51 -30.16 29.04
C ARG A 74 52.07 -29.94 29.50
N ARG A 75 51.72 -28.74 30.00
CA ARG A 75 50.37 -28.35 30.45
C ARG A 75 49.49 -27.78 29.33
N VAL A 76 50.05 -27.27 28.23
CA VAL A 76 49.25 -26.72 27.11
C VAL A 76 48.31 -27.76 26.46
N PRO A 77 48.59 -29.07 26.40
CA PRO A 77 47.58 -30.08 26.04
C PRO A 77 46.40 -30.18 27.02
N GLU A 78 46.63 -29.87 28.30
CA GLU A 78 45.63 -29.92 29.37
C GLU A 78 44.74 -28.66 29.35
N SER A 79 45.21 -27.51 28.85
CA SER A 79 44.40 -26.28 28.78
C SER A 79 43.17 -26.42 27.90
N THR A 80 43.32 -26.97 26.69
CA THR A 80 42.22 -27.23 25.76
C THR A 80 41.17 -28.17 26.38
N GLN A 81 41.60 -29.18 27.15
CA GLN A 81 40.69 -30.10 27.83
C GLN A 81 39.97 -29.43 29.02
N VAL A 82 40.67 -28.61 29.81
CA VAL A 82 40.09 -27.83 30.91
C VAL A 82 39.03 -26.85 30.38
N LEU A 83 39.29 -26.16 29.27
CA LEU A 83 38.33 -25.27 28.62
C LEU A 83 37.13 -26.03 28.04
N ARG A 84 37.34 -27.21 27.46
CA ARG A 84 36.25 -28.06 26.96
C ARG A 84 35.36 -28.58 28.08
N GLU A 85 35.94 -28.98 29.21
CA GLU A 85 35.15 -29.38 30.39
C GLU A 85 34.47 -28.19 31.08
N LEU A 86 35.06 -27.00 31.03
CA LEU A 86 34.45 -25.76 31.50
C LEU A 86 33.24 -25.35 30.64
N GLU A 87 33.38 -25.41 29.30
CA GLU A 87 32.29 -25.14 28.34
C GLU A 87 31.09 -26.05 28.62
N ILE A 88 31.34 -27.35 28.77
CA ILE A 88 30.30 -28.33 29.10
C ILE A 88 29.67 -27.98 30.45
N SER A 89 30.47 -27.70 31.48
CA SER A 89 29.99 -27.36 32.82
C SER A 89 29.11 -26.10 32.83
N LEU A 90 29.49 -25.04 32.11
CA LEU A 90 28.72 -23.81 31.97
C LEU A 90 27.39 -24.02 31.23
N ARG A 91 27.34 -24.96 30.27
CA ARG A 91 26.17 -25.21 29.42
C ARG A 91 25.20 -26.28 29.97
N THR A 92 25.67 -27.26 30.73
CA THR A 92 24.86 -28.44 31.12
C THR A 92 24.66 -28.63 32.61
N ASN A 93 25.39 -27.93 33.49
CA ASN A 93 25.09 -27.97 34.92
C ASN A 93 23.86 -27.10 35.23
N HIS A 94 23.28 -27.28 36.42
CA HIS A 94 22.26 -26.36 36.96
C HIS A 94 22.76 -24.91 36.97
N ILE A 95 21.84 -23.94 36.84
CA ILE A 95 22.19 -22.53 36.69
C ILE A 95 22.95 -21.94 37.89
N GLY A 96 22.76 -22.52 39.09
CA GLY A 96 23.53 -22.17 40.29
C GLY A 96 25.05 -22.31 40.10
N TRP A 97 25.50 -23.23 39.26
CA TRP A 97 26.93 -23.39 38.92
C TRP A 97 27.47 -22.20 38.12
N ALA A 98 26.69 -21.70 37.17
CA ALA A 98 27.04 -20.52 36.38
C ALA A 98 26.97 -19.24 37.24
N GLN A 99 26.02 -19.15 38.17
CA GLN A 99 25.94 -18.07 39.15
C GLN A 99 27.16 -18.07 40.09
N GLU A 100 27.56 -19.24 40.60
CA GLU A 100 28.77 -19.40 41.42
C GLU A 100 30.04 -19.02 40.62
N PHE A 101 30.17 -19.46 39.35
CA PHE A 101 31.29 -19.09 38.48
C PHE A 101 31.39 -17.58 38.24
N LEU A 102 30.25 -16.89 38.11
CA LEU A 102 30.17 -15.45 37.81
C LEU A 102 30.16 -14.53 39.04
N ASN A 103 30.18 -15.08 40.25
CA ASN A 103 30.08 -14.27 41.48
C ASN A 103 31.37 -13.47 41.78
N GLU A 104 31.27 -12.55 42.74
CA GLU A 104 32.38 -11.67 43.17
C GLU A 104 33.58 -12.42 43.77
N GLU A 105 33.39 -13.64 44.27
CA GLU A 105 34.46 -14.46 44.87
C GLU A 105 35.31 -15.16 43.80
N ASN A 106 34.65 -15.78 42.81
CA ASN A 106 35.30 -16.52 41.74
C ASN A 106 35.83 -15.60 40.61
N GLN A 107 35.08 -14.53 40.30
CA GLN A 107 35.36 -13.61 39.18
C GLN A 107 35.62 -14.35 37.86
N GLY A 108 34.81 -15.37 37.56
CA GLY A 108 35.11 -16.31 36.47
C GLY A 108 35.08 -15.67 35.08
N LEU A 109 34.30 -14.60 34.90
CA LEU A 109 34.28 -13.82 33.66
C LEU A 109 35.63 -13.12 33.43
N ASP A 110 36.17 -12.41 34.43
CA ASP A 110 37.47 -11.72 34.34
C ASP A 110 38.60 -12.69 33.96
N VAL A 111 38.66 -13.85 34.65
CA VAL A 111 39.68 -14.89 34.40
C VAL A 111 39.57 -15.46 33.00
N LEU A 112 38.35 -15.67 32.49
CA LEU A 112 38.11 -16.17 31.13
C LEU A 112 38.53 -15.14 30.07
N ILE A 113 38.24 -13.86 30.30
CA ILE A 113 38.62 -12.77 29.39
C ILE A 113 40.13 -12.53 29.40
N ASP A 114 40.79 -12.58 30.55
CA ASP A 114 42.26 -12.51 30.62
C ASP A 114 42.94 -13.69 29.90
N TYR A 115 42.38 -14.90 29.99
CA TYR A 115 42.86 -16.05 29.23
C TYR A 115 42.66 -15.90 27.72
N LEU A 116 41.50 -15.38 27.30
CA LEU A 116 41.19 -15.09 25.90
C LEU A 116 42.13 -14.02 25.31
N SER A 117 42.35 -12.92 26.03
CA SER A 117 43.31 -11.86 25.67
C SER A 117 44.75 -12.38 25.56
N TYR A 118 45.15 -13.27 26.48
CA TYR A 118 46.43 -13.98 26.40
C TYR A 118 46.52 -14.89 25.16
N ALA A 119 45.43 -15.52 24.72
CA ALA A 119 45.40 -16.29 23.47
C ALA A 119 45.46 -15.40 22.22
N HIS A 120 44.85 -14.21 22.23
CA HIS A 120 44.93 -13.22 21.14
C HIS A 120 46.30 -12.56 21.00
N SER A 121 47.05 -12.43 22.09
CA SER A 121 48.35 -11.76 22.13
C SER A 121 49.37 -12.29 21.09
N ALA A 122 49.16 -13.47 20.53
CA ALA A 122 49.97 -14.05 19.46
C ALA A 122 49.46 -13.87 18.03
N THR A 123 48.14 -13.76 17.81
CA THR A 123 47.58 -13.59 16.48
C THR A 123 47.87 -12.19 15.95
N MET A 124 47.70 -11.17 16.79
CA MET A 124 47.85 -9.76 16.41
C MET A 124 49.26 -9.43 15.88
N TYR A 125 50.30 -9.93 16.55
CA TYR A 125 51.71 -9.73 16.16
C TYR A 125 52.19 -10.56 14.96
N ASP A 126 51.38 -11.50 14.44
CA ASP A 126 51.75 -12.26 13.24
C ASP A 126 51.30 -11.55 11.95
N GLY A 127 50.30 -10.64 12.05
CA GLY A 127 49.82 -9.83 10.92
C GLY A 127 50.85 -8.81 10.41
N GLU A 128 51.48 -8.04 11.32
CA GLU A 128 52.53 -7.06 10.96
C GLU A 128 53.79 -7.71 10.38
N ALA A 129 54.05 -8.98 10.70
CA ALA A 129 55.27 -9.68 10.31
C ALA A 129 55.27 -10.12 8.83
N LEU A 130 54.10 -10.20 8.19
CA LEU A 130 53.95 -10.59 6.79
C LEU A 130 54.09 -9.40 5.81
N ASP A 131 53.75 -8.19 6.25
CA ASP A 131 53.81 -6.98 5.42
C ASP A 131 55.25 -6.45 5.22
N ASN A 132 56.13 -6.64 6.21
CA ASN A 132 57.53 -6.17 6.18
C ASN A 132 58.53 -7.25 5.70
N GLY A 133 58.10 -8.21 4.87
CA GLY A 133 58.81 -9.48 4.64
C GLY A 133 59.20 -9.86 3.21
N ALA A 134 59.02 -8.99 2.21
CA ALA A 134 59.23 -9.35 0.80
C ALA A 134 60.11 -8.35 0.03
N VAL A 135 61.43 -8.37 0.29
CA VAL A 135 62.43 -7.83 -0.66
C VAL A 135 63.46 -8.91 -0.95
N SER A 136 63.45 -9.39 -2.19
CA SER A 136 64.34 -10.44 -2.70
C SER A 136 65.81 -10.00 -2.64
N ALA A 137 66.69 -10.86 -2.12
CA ALA A 137 68.14 -10.68 -2.19
C ALA A 137 68.79 -11.95 -2.79
N ASP A 138 69.36 -11.81 -3.98
CA ASP A 138 69.86 -12.91 -4.78
C ASP A 138 71.16 -13.54 -4.26
N LYS A 139 71.11 -14.86 -4.08
CA LYS A 139 72.07 -15.86 -4.58
C LYS A 139 73.47 -15.35 -5.03
N VAL A 140 74.41 -15.20 -4.09
CA VAL A 140 75.85 -15.40 -4.39
C VAL A 140 76.53 -16.19 -3.26
N LYS A 141 77.19 -17.28 -3.65
CA LYS A 141 78.12 -18.06 -2.82
C LYS A 141 79.55 -17.67 -3.22
N PRO A 142 80.47 -17.53 -2.26
CA PRO A 142 81.82 -18.04 -2.52
C PRO A 142 82.35 -18.89 -1.36
N THR A 143 82.87 -20.06 -1.74
CA THR A 143 83.93 -20.74 -1.00
C THR A 143 85.26 -20.18 -1.47
N ASP A 144 86.16 -19.78 -0.57
CA ASP A 144 87.53 -20.28 -0.68
C ASP A 144 88.31 -20.23 0.66
N LYS A 145 89.43 -20.95 0.67
CA LYS A 145 90.35 -21.12 1.81
C LYS A 145 91.43 -20.04 1.80
N SER A 146 91.91 -19.63 2.98
CA SER A 146 93.33 -19.27 3.15
C SER A 146 93.79 -19.46 4.60
N VAL A 147 95.11 -19.43 4.79
CA VAL A 147 95.87 -20.00 5.90
C VAL A 147 96.65 -18.96 6.72
N GLU A 148 96.83 -19.26 8.01
CA GLU A 148 97.87 -18.71 8.93
C GLU A 148 97.84 -17.17 9.17
N ASP A 149 98.35 -16.58 10.25
CA ASP A 149 99.41 -17.00 11.19
C ASP A 149 99.18 -16.48 12.65
N VAL A 150 100.11 -16.83 13.53
CA VAL A 150 100.12 -16.80 15.00
C VAL A 150 100.50 -15.44 15.63
N SER A 151 99.87 -15.05 16.76
CA SER A 151 100.59 -14.60 17.99
C SER A 151 99.74 -14.21 19.23
N LYS A 152 99.89 -15.02 20.28
CA LYS A 152 100.16 -14.69 21.70
C LYS A 152 99.40 -13.58 22.48
N SER A 153 98.74 -14.07 23.55
CA SER A 153 98.84 -13.57 24.94
C SER A 153 97.97 -12.39 25.45
N ALA A 154 96.92 -12.79 26.17
CA ALA A 154 96.60 -12.42 27.56
C ALA A 154 96.73 -10.95 28.06
N THR A 155 95.57 -10.37 28.40
CA THR A 155 95.43 -9.46 29.57
C THR A 155 94.08 -9.64 30.24
N ASN A 156 94.08 -9.85 31.56
CA ASN A 156 92.88 -9.80 32.40
C ASN A 156 92.57 -8.36 32.80
N SER A 157 91.30 -7.95 32.74
CA SER A 157 90.67 -7.12 33.79
C SER A 157 89.14 -7.06 33.62
N PRO A 158 88.35 -7.12 34.71
CA PRO A 158 86.89 -7.05 34.65
C PRO A 158 86.39 -5.61 34.79
N SER A 159 85.44 -5.21 33.95
CA SER A 159 84.71 -3.94 34.10
C SER A 159 83.20 -4.22 34.27
N HIS A 160 82.66 -3.83 35.42
CA HIS A 160 81.25 -3.97 35.77
C HIS A 160 80.33 -3.24 34.78
N GLY A 161 79.23 -3.88 34.38
CA GLY A 161 78.26 -3.32 33.45
C GLY A 161 77.00 -4.18 33.33
N ALA A 162 76.38 -4.55 34.45
CA ALA A 162 75.24 -5.48 34.49
C ALA A 162 73.91 -4.83 34.06
N SER A 163 73.81 -4.37 32.81
CA SER A 163 72.52 -4.00 32.19
C SER A 163 71.71 -5.26 31.88
N LYS A 164 70.83 -5.68 32.81
CA LYS A 164 69.90 -6.81 32.60
C LYS A 164 68.96 -6.54 31.41
N PRO A 165 68.98 -7.33 30.32
CA PRO A 165 67.94 -7.28 29.29
C PRO A 165 66.78 -8.23 29.64
N SER A 166 66.36 -8.28 30.92
CA SER A 166 65.45 -9.33 31.40
C SER A 166 64.00 -9.14 30.96
N LYS A 167 63.55 -7.89 30.74
CA LYS A 167 62.16 -7.59 30.29
C LYS A 167 61.91 -7.97 28.82
N GLY A 168 62.87 -7.77 27.93
CA GLY A 168 62.71 -8.13 26.51
C GLY A 168 62.65 -9.65 26.24
N PHE A 169 63.29 -10.45 27.10
CA PHE A 169 63.30 -11.90 26.97
C PHE A 169 62.00 -12.57 27.44
N THR A 170 61.36 -12.04 28.50
CA THR A 170 60.07 -12.57 28.98
C THR A 170 58.95 -12.27 28.00
N VAL A 171 58.85 -11.04 27.47
CA VAL A 171 57.82 -10.66 26.47
C VAL A 171 57.92 -11.52 25.21
N ARG A 172 59.12 -11.67 24.63
CA ARG A 172 59.35 -12.53 23.45
C ARG A 172 59.05 -14.02 23.71
N LYS A 173 59.10 -14.47 24.98
CA LYS A 173 58.79 -15.86 25.36
C LYS A 173 57.29 -16.08 25.62
N ALA A 174 56.62 -15.12 26.25
CA ALA A 174 55.17 -15.08 26.39
C ALA A 174 54.49 -15.09 25.01
N LEU A 175 54.94 -14.25 24.08
CA LEU A 175 54.48 -14.22 22.69
C LEU A 175 54.62 -15.59 21.99
N ARG A 176 55.80 -16.24 22.11
CA ARG A 176 56.01 -17.60 21.58
C ARG A 176 55.13 -18.67 22.22
N THR A 177 54.68 -18.46 23.44
CA THR A 177 53.84 -19.42 24.17
C THR A 177 52.37 -19.22 23.84
N SER A 178 51.92 -17.96 23.78
CA SER A 178 50.63 -17.57 23.23
C SER A 178 50.46 -18.10 21.79
N ARG A 179 51.51 -18.08 20.94
CA ARG A 179 51.45 -18.69 19.58
C ARG A 179 51.09 -20.18 19.58
N VAL A 180 51.46 -20.93 20.63
CA VAL A 180 51.13 -22.37 20.76
C VAL A 180 49.71 -22.58 21.32
N VAL A 181 49.15 -21.60 22.03
CA VAL A 181 47.76 -21.59 22.51
C VAL A 181 46.81 -21.14 21.38
N SER A 182 47.18 -20.10 20.65
CA SER A 182 46.50 -19.57 19.46
C SER A 182 46.37 -20.61 18.32
N GLN A 183 47.33 -21.53 18.21
CA GLN A 183 47.27 -22.66 17.25
C GLN A 183 46.29 -23.77 17.66
N LYS A 184 45.51 -23.59 18.73
CA LYS A 184 44.55 -24.57 19.25
C LYS A 184 43.14 -23.97 19.35
N ASP A 185 42.18 -24.87 19.56
CA ASP A 185 40.78 -24.54 19.84
C ASP A 185 40.56 -23.74 21.13
N ASP A 186 41.59 -23.43 21.93
CA ASP A 186 41.48 -22.71 23.21
C ASP A 186 40.68 -21.40 23.08
N ALA A 187 40.96 -20.57 22.05
CA ALA A 187 40.19 -19.35 21.79
C ALA A 187 38.74 -19.65 21.39
N HIS A 188 38.52 -20.66 20.54
CA HIS A 188 37.17 -21.10 20.13
C HIS A 188 36.34 -21.57 21.34
N LEU A 189 36.95 -22.34 22.25
CA LEU A 189 36.33 -22.83 23.47
C LEU A 189 36.03 -21.70 24.46
N CYS A 190 36.86 -20.66 24.54
CA CYS A 190 36.55 -19.47 25.33
C CYS A 190 35.30 -18.74 24.79
N ILE A 191 35.18 -18.59 23.47
CA ILE A 191 33.97 -18.03 22.84
C ILE A 191 32.74 -18.95 23.07
N MET A 192 32.90 -20.28 23.06
CA MET A 192 31.81 -21.19 23.44
C MET A 192 31.41 -21.07 24.94
N CYS A 193 32.37 -20.86 25.84
CA CYS A 193 32.08 -20.55 27.25
C CYS A 193 31.29 -19.24 27.38
N LEU A 194 31.68 -18.19 26.64
CA LEU A 194 30.96 -16.91 26.62
C LEU A 194 29.55 -17.07 26.03
N ARG A 195 29.37 -17.90 24.98
CA ARG A 195 28.02 -18.27 24.48
C ARG A 195 27.16 -18.89 25.58
N ALA A 196 27.70 -19.82 26.37
CA ALA A 196 26.98 -20.45 27.47
C ALA A 196 26.61 -19.43 28.56
N ILE A 197 27.51 -18.53 28.92
CA ILE A 197 27.27 -17.43 29.87
C ILE A 197 26.18 -16.46 29.35
N MET A 198 26.21 -16.12 28.06
CA MET A 198 25.23 -15.25 27.41
C MET A 198 23.83 -15.88 27.26
N ASN A 199 23.72 -17.21 27.35
CA ASN A 199 22.41 -17.90 27.40
C ASN A 199 21.72 -17.77 28.77
N TYR A 200 22.39 -17.19 29.77
CA TYR A 200 21.82 -16.83 31.07
C TYR A 200 21.62 -15.32 31.17
N GLN A 201 20.42 -14.85 31.49
CA GLN A 201 20.07 -13.43 31.49
C GLN A 201 21.01 -12.55 32.34
N SER A 202 21.43 -12.99 33.53
CA SER A 202 22.36 -12.21 34.35
C SER A 202 23.80 -12.26 33.79
N GLY A 203 24.21 -13.41 33.25
CA GLY A 203 25.51 -13.57 32.57
C GLY A 203 25.62 -12.70 31.31
N PHE A 204 24.54 -12.58 30.54
CA PHE A 204 24.43 -11.67 29.41
C PHE A 204 24.60 -10.20 29.83
N ASN A 205 23.92 -9.77 30.91
CA ASN A 205 24.07 -8.42 31.45
C ASN A 205 25.50 -8.14 31.94
N LEU A 206 26.16 -9.11 32.57
CA LEU A 206 27.58 -9.02 32.98
C LEU A 206 28.50 -8.90 31.76
N VAL A 207 28.26 -9.66 30.68
CA VAL A 207 29.01 -9.54 29.42
C VAL A 207 28.87 -8.15 28.79
N MET A 208 27.67 -7.56 28.76
CA MET A 208 27.46 -6.21 28.23
C MET A 208 28.11 -5.11 29.09
N THR A 209 28.13 -5.27 30.41
CA THR A 209 28.65 -4.25 31.34
C THR A 209 30.15 -4.39 31.61
N HIS A 210 30.76 -5.55 31.33
CA HIS A 210 32.19 -5.76 31.54
C HIS A 210 33.05 -5.05 30.46
N PRO A 211 33.95 -4.12 30.85
CA PRO A 211 34.55 -3.12 29.95
C PRO A 211 35.47 -3.66 28.86
N ARG A 212 35.91 -4.93 28.96
CA ARG A 212 36.74 -5.59 27.94
C ARG A 212 36.05 -6.77 27.24
N CYS A 213 34.85 -7.18 27.66
CA CYS A 213 34.31 -8.48 27.25
C CYS A 213 33.97 -8.50 25.75
N VAL A 214 33.15 -7.54 25.31
CA VAL A 214 32.75 -7.43 23.91
C VAL A 214 33.95 -7.12 23.02
N ASN A 215 34.87 -6.26 23.46
CA ASN A 215 36.10 -5.94 22.70
C ASN A 215 36.95 -7.18 22.43
N GLU A 216 37.17 -8.04 23.44
CA GLU A 216 37.91 -9.30 23.25
C GLU A 216 37.13 -10.31 22.39
N ILE A 217 35.80 -10.36 22.48
CA ILE A 217 34.97 -11.15 21.54
C ILE A 217 35.18 -10.64 20.10
N THR A 218 35.16 -9.33 19.85
CA THR A 218 35.43 -8.75 18.52
C THR A 218 36.85 -9.04 18.03
N LEU A 219 37.86 -8.97 18.90
CA LEU A 219 39.24 -9.35 18.58
C LEU A 219 39.39 -10.83 18.17
N SER A 220 38.50 -11.72 18.60
CA SER A 220 38.44 -13.12 18.12
C SER A 220 38.07 -13.26 16.63
N LEU A 221 37.58 -12.21 15.94
CA LEU A 221 37.40 -12.23 14.49
C LEU A 221 38.72 -12.51 13.74
N ASN A 222 39.87 -12.14 14.30
CA ASN A 222 41.19 -12.42 13.74
C ASN A 222 41.61 -13.90 13.86
N ASN A 223 40.76 -14.78 14.41
CA ASN A 223 41.02 -16.22 14.44
C ASN A 223 40.94 -16.82 13.02
N ARG A 224 41.92 -17.65 12.66
CA ARG A 224 42.01 -18.27 11.32
C ARG A 224 40.85 -19.23 11.02
N ASN A 225 40.21 -19.82 12.03
CA ASN A 225 39.12 -20.79 11.86
C ASN A 225 37.78 -20.06 11.54
N PRO A 226 37.16 -20.26 10.36
CA PRO A 226 35.91 -19.60 9.97
C PRO A 226 34.75 -19.92 10.93
N ARG A 227 34.72 -21.12 11.53
CA ARG A 227 33.73 -21.50 12.55
C ARG A 227 33.82 -20.63 13.80
N THR A 228 35.01 -20.14 14.15
CA THR A 228 35.18 -19.19 15.26
C THR A 228 34.66 -17.82 14.86
N LYS A 229 34.99 -17.34 13.66
CA LYS A 229 34.45 -16.07 13.14
C LYS A 229 32.93 -16.07 13.11
N ALA A 230 32.31 -17.13 12.59
CA ALA A 230 30.86 -17.31 12.53
C ALA A 230 30.21 -17.20 13.92
N LEU A 231 30.74 -17.94 14.90
CA LEU A 231 30.23 -17.89 16.27
C LEU A 231 30.44 -16.52 16.94
N VAL A 232 31.57 -15.84 16.67
CA VAL A 232 31.79 -14.47 17.15
C VAL A 232 30.73 -13.52 16.57
N LEU A 233 30.46 -13.60 15.27
CA LEU A 233 29.44 -12.79 14.61
C LEU A 233 28.02 -13.08 15.13
N GLU A 234 27.68 -14.34 15.41
CA GLU A 234 26.42 -14.71 16.09
C GLU A 234 26.29 -14.01 17.46
N LEU A 235 27.36 -13.99 18.28
CA LEU A 235 27.34 -13.33 19.59
C LEU A 235 27.26 -11.81 19.47
N LEU A 236 28.04 -11.20 18.57
CA LEU A 236 28.01 -9.75 18.35
C LEU A 236 26.65 -9.30 17.79
N ALA A 237 26.02 -10.08 16.91
CA ALA A 237 24.67 -9.83 16.42
C ALA A 237 23.63 -9.88 17.55
N ALA A 238 23.73 -10.84 18.47
CA ALA A 238 22.83 -10.94 19.62
C ALA A 238 22.98 -9.74 20.59
N VAL A 239 24.21 -9.25 20.81
CA VAL A 239 24.45 -8.02 21.58
C VAL A 239 23.97 -6.78 20.81
N CYS A 240 24.13 -6.72 19.49
CA CYS A 240 23.72 -5.57 18.68
C CYS A 240 22.19 -5.30 18.75
N LEU A 241 21.39 -6.37 18.85
CA LEU A 241 19.92 -6.31 18.84
C LEU A 241 19.26 -5.85 20.15
N VAL A 242 19.98 -5.84 21.27
CA VAL A 242 19.42 -5.40 22.57
C VAL A 242 19.59 -3.89 22.79
N ARG A 243 18.75 -3.30 23.65
CA ARG A 243 18.79 -1.85 23.93
C ARG A 243 20.16 -1.42 24.49
N GLY A 244 20.75 -0.40 23.87
CA GLY A 244 22.09 0.09 24.19
C GLY A 244 23.24 -0.81 23.71
N GLY A 245 22.94 -1.97 23.11
CA GLY A 245 23.95 -2.89 22.62
C GLY A 245 24.61 -2.46 21.30
N HIS A 246 23.90 -1.70 20.46
CA HIS A 246 24.44 -1.17 19.20
C HIS A 246 25.67 -0.27 19.44
N ASP A 247 25.60 0.67 20.39
CA ASP A 247 26.71 1.55 20.75
C ASP A 247 27.93 0.76 21.28
N ILE A 248 27.69 -0.32 22.03
CA ILE A 248 28.75 -1.21 22.54
C ILE A 248 29.43 -1.94 21.37
N ILE A 249 28.67 -2.42 20.39
CA ILE A 249 29.23 -3.05 19.18
C ILE A 249 30.07 -2.07 18.38
N LEU A 250 29.58 -0.85 18.14
CA LEU A 250 30.35 0.16 17.42
C LEU A 250 31.63 0.53 18.17
N SER A 251 31.56 0.77 19.48
CA SER A 251 32.74 1.04 20.30
C SER A 251 33.74 -0.13 20.31
N ALA A 252 33.27 -1.38 20.22
CA ALA A 252 34.14 -2.55 20.11
C ALA A 252 34.81 -2.66 18.74
N PHE A 253 34.15 -2.23 17.65
CA PHE A 253 34.76 -2.15 16.32
C PHE A 253 35.69 -0.93 16.16
N ASP A 254 35.43 0.18 16.85
CA ASP A 254 36.37 1.30 16.94
C ASP A 254 37.64 0.90 17.72
N ASN A 255 37.50 0.14 18.81
CA ASN A 255 38.65 -0.45 19.50
C ASN A 255 39.38 -1.49 18.63
N PHE A 256 38.64 -2.34 17.89
CA PHE A 256 39.21 -3.29 16.95
C PHE A 256 40.03 -2.56 15.88
N LYS A 257 39.50 -1.49 15.28
CA LYS A 257 40.20 -0.63 14.31
C LYS A 257 41.55 -0.14 14.85
N GLU A 258 41.56 0.42 16.07
CA GLU A 258 42.78 0.92 16.72
C GLU A 258 43.80 -0.21 17.00
N VAL A 259 43.36 -1.33 17.57
CA VAL A 259 44.24 -2.45 17.96
C VAL A 259 44.75 -3.22 16.74
N CYS A 260 43.97 -3.30 15.67
CA CYS A 260 44.28 -4.02 14.44
C CYS A 260 45.00 -3.18 13.38
N GLY A 261 45.10 -1.86 13.57
CA GLY A 261 45.70 -0.93 12.61
C GLY A 261 44.86 -0.69 11.34
N GLU A 262 43.53 -0.79 11.43
CA GLU A 262 42.65 -0.53 10.29
C GLU A 262 42.55 0.97 9.99
N LYS A 263 42.39 1.35 8.70
CA LYS A 263 42.21 2.76 8.31
C LYS A 263 40.78 3.20 8.61
N ARG A 264 39.81 2.32 8.39
CA ARG A 264 38.38 2.47 8.71
C ARG A 264 37.90 1.25 9.48
N ARG A 265 36.90 1.39 10.33
CA ARG A 265 36.32 0.24 11.05
C ARG A 265 35.66 -0.72 10.05
N PHE A 266 35.58 -2.00 10.40
CA PHE A 266 35.09 -3.09 9.56
C PHE A 266 35.96 -3.45 8.33
N GLU A 267 37.17 -2.90 8.18
CA GLU A 267 38.05 -3.16 7.03
C GLU A 267 38.43 -4.65 6.90
N LYS A 268 38.90 -5.26 8.00
CA LYS A 268 39.23 -6.70 8.03
C LYS A 268 38.00 -7.59 8.09
N LEU A 269 36.86 -7.09 8.61
CA LEU A 269 35.61 -7.84 8.53
C LEU A 269 35.22 -8.07 7.07
N MET A 270 35.32 -7.02 6.24
CA MET A 270 35.09 -7.11 4.81
C MET A 270 36.18 -7.90 4.09
N GLU A 271 37.45 -7.78 4.47
CA GLU A 271 38.53 -8.66 3.97
C GLU A 271 38.21 -10.15 4.23
N TYR A 272 37.75 -10.49 5.43
CA TYR A 272 37.40 -11.87 5.79
C TYR A 272 36.14 -12.37 5.08
N PHE A 273 35.17 -11.49 4.81
CA PHE A 273 33.98 -11.84 4.06
C PHE A 273 34.29 -12.08 2.58
N CYS A 274 35.00 -11.15 1.94
CA CYS A 274 35.32 -11.21 0.51
C CYS A 274 36.29 -12.34 0.12
N ASN A 275 37.13 -12.82 1.06
CA ASN A 275 38.14 -13.85 0.80
C ASN A 275 37.72 -15.28 1.21
N GLU A 276 36.48 -15.51 1.64
CA GLU A 276 36.01 -16.82 2.12
C GLU A 276 34.90 -17.41 1.23
N ASP A 277 35.29 -18.25 0.28
CA ASP A 277 34.36 -18.96 -0.62
C ASP A 277 33.89 -20.33 -0.07
N ASN A 278 34.58 -20.90 0.94
CA ASN A 278 34.40 -22.30 1.33
C ASN A 278 33.48 -22.50 2.53
N ASN A 279 33.26 -21.45 3.35
CA ASN A 279 32.51 -21.56 4.59
C ASN A 279 31.19 -20.78 4.57
N ILE A 280 30.17 -21.37 3.95
CA ILE A 280 28.81 -20.82 3.84
C ILE A 280 28.24 -20.39 5.21
N ASP A 281 28.44 -21.15 6.29
CA ASP A 281 27.89 -20.80 7.60
C ASP A 281 28.53 -19.50 8.16
N PHE A 282 29.83 -19.25 7.92
CA PHE A 282 30.46 -17.96 8.20
C PHE A 282 29.93 -16.84 7.31
N MET A 283 29.79 -17.06 6.00
CA MET A 283 29.25 -16.05 5.08
C MET A 283 27.83 -15.62 5.49
N VAL A 284 26.98 -16.58 5.87
CA VAL A 284 25.63 -16.33 6.39
C VAL A 284 25.68 -15.52 7.69
N ALA A 285 26.53 -15.90 8.65
CA ALA A 285 26.66 -15.16 9.91
C ALA A 285 27.24 -13.75 9.72
N CYS A 286 28.15 -13.56 8.77
CA CYS A 286 28.73 -12.26 8.42
C CYS A 286 27.70 -11.36 7.77
N MET A 287 26.98 -11.86 6.76
CA MET A 287 25.92 -11.09 6.12
C MET A 287 24.78 -10.75 7.09
N GLN A 288 24.38 -11.69 7.96
CA GLN A 288 23.40 -11.45 9.01
C GLN A 288 23.87 -10.38 10.01
N PHE A 289 25.15 -10.38 10.41
CA PHE A 289 25.71 -9.34 11.27
C PHE A 289 25.69 -7.97 10.59
N ILE A 290 26.09 -7.88 9.32
CA ILE A 290 26.04 -6.64 8.52
C ILE A 290 24.60 -6.10 8.43
N ASN A 291 23.62 -6.97 8.11
CA ASN A 291 22.20 -6.64 8.09
C ASN A 291 21.74 -6.01 9.41
N ILE A 292 22.14 -6.60 10.53
CA ILE A 292 21.76 -6.14 11.86
C ILE A 292 22.44 -4.80 12.18
N VAL A 293 23.77 -4.68 12.06
CA VAL A 293 24.48 -3.46 12.47
C VAL A 293 24.08 -2.25 11.61
N VAL A 294 23.77 -2.43 10.33
CA VAL A 294 23.33 -1.33 9.45
C VAL A 294 21.84 -1.01 9.65
N HIS A 295 20.95 -2.01 9.65
CA HIS A 295 19.51 -1.76 9.50
C HIS A 295 18.70 -1.73 10.81
N SER A 296 19.26 -2.16 11.95
CA SER A 296 18.56 -2.17 13.25
C SER A 296 18.49 -0.80 13.94
N VAL A 297 19.20 0.22 13.45
CA VAL A 297 19.24 1.55 14.07
C VAL A 297 17.95 2.35 13.87
N GLU A 298 17.52 3.08 14.90
CA GLU A 298 16.31 3.89 14.87
C GLU A 298 16.44 5.17 14.01
N ASN A 299 17.65 5.74 13.93
CA ASN A 299 17.90 6.98 13.20
C ASN A 299 18.23 6.68 11.73
N MET A 300 17.34 7.05 10.81
CA MET A 300 17.49 6.77 9.38
C MET A 300 18.72 7.46 8.74
N ASN A 301 19.12 8.65 9.19
CA ASN A 301 20.35 9.29 8.71
C ASN A 301 21.59 8.50 9.14
N PHE A 302 21.56 7.91 10.33
CA PHE A 302 22.63 7.05 10.82
C PHE A 302 22.66 5.70 10.10
N ARG A 303 21.48 5.14 9.76
CA ARG A 303 21.36 3.95 8.90
C ARG A 303 22.00 4.18 7.53
N VAL A 304 21.71 5.30 6.87
CA VAL A 304 22.32 5.68 5.58
C VAL A 304 23.83 5.87 5.73
N HIS A 305 24.31 6.48 6.81
CA HIS A 305 25.74 6.62 7.08
C HIS A 305 26.45 5.27 7.24
N LEU A 306 25.89 4.34 8.03
CA LEU A 306 26.44 2.99 8.22
C LEU A 306 26.39 2.17 6.93
N GLN A 307 25.31 2.27 6.15
CA GLN A 307 25.19 1.63 4.85
C GLN A 307 26.28 2.13 3.90
N TYR A 308 26.44 3.46 3.79
CA TYR A 308 27.46 4.06 2.95
C TYR A 308 28.89 3.70 3.38
N GLU A 309 29.13 3.47 4.68
CA GLU A 309 30.43 2.96 5.15
C GLU A 309 30.73 1.57 4.56
N PHE A 310 29.77 0.64 4.57
CA PHE A 310 29.94 -0.67 3.93
C PHE A 310 30.01 -0.59 2.39
N THR A 311 29.22 0.26 1.74
CA THR A 311 29.41 0.62 0.31
C THR A 311 30.86 1.03 0.04
N HIS A 312 31.42 1.87 0.91
CA HIS A 312 32.79 2.36 0.84
C HIS A 312 33.87 1.28 1.06
N HIS A 313 33.51 0.12 1.60
CA HIS A 313 34.35 -1.08 1.69
C HIS A 313 34.13 -2.07 0.53
N GLY A 314 33.32 -1.70 -0.47
CA GLY A 314 33.04 -2.53 -1.65
C GLY A 314 31.99 -3.62 -1.42
N LEU A 315 31.17 -3.50 -0.36
CA LEU A 315 30.12 -4.49 -0.08
C LEU A 315 29.17 -4.66 -1.26
N ASP A 316 28.64 -3.57 -1.80
CA ASP A 316 27.58 -3.62 -2.83
C ASP A 316 28.07 -4.29 -4.12
N GLU A 317 29.32 -4.01 -4.52
CA GLU A 317 29.99 -4.61 -5.67
C GLU A 317 30.25 -6.12 -5.45
N TYR A 318 30.64 -6.49 -4.22
CA TYR A 318 30.82 -7.90 -3.85
C TYR A 318 29.48 -8.65 -3.79
N LEU A 319 28.42 -8.04 -3.26
CA LEU A 319 27.07 -8.62 -3.24
C LEU A 319 26.53 -8.85 -4.64
N GLU A 320 26.81 -7.98 -5.62
CA GLU A 320 26.45 -8.20 -7.02
C GLU A 320 27.05 -9.51 -7.57
N SER A 321 28.28 -9.87 -7.15
CA SER A 321 28.90 -11.15 -7.48
C SER A 321 28.33 -12.33 -6.69
N LEU A 322 27.98 -12.13 -5.41
CA LEU A 322 27.42 -13.18 -4.56
C LEU A 322 25.96 -13.54 -4.86
N LYS A 323 25.21 -12.71 -5.61
CA LYS A 323 23.85 -13.05 -6.10
C LYS A 323 23.79 -14.37 -6.89
N PHE A 324 24.91 -14.85 -7.40
CA PHE A 324 25.02 -16.11 -8.15
C PHE A 324 25.42 -17.32 -7.28
N THR A 325 25.47 -17.19 -5.95
CA THR A 325 25.76 -18.32 -5.05
C THR A 325 24.66 -19.38 -5.08
N GLU A 326 25.03 -20.67 -5.02
CA GLU A 326 24.09 -21.80 -4.96
C GLU A 326 23.45 -21.97 -3.56
N SER A 327 23.83 -21.15 -2.58
CA SER A 327 23.36 -21.28 -1.19
C SER A 327 22.10 -20.47 -0.90
N ASP A 328 20.95 -21.15 -0.85
CA ASP A 328 19.66 -20.57 -0.42
C ASP A 328 19.76 -19.76 0.89
N LYS A 329 20.50 -20.28 1.88
CA LYS A 329 20.68 -19.61 3.19
C LYS A 329 21.37 -18.25 3.04
N LEU A 330 22.38 -18.18 2.17
CA LEU A 330 23.15 -16.95 1.94
C LEU A 330 22.35 -15.98 1.08
N LEU A 331 21.69 -16.47 0.02
CA LEU A 331 20.77 -15.69 -0.82
C LEU A 331 19.68 -14.98 0.01
N VAL A 332 19.10 -15.66 1.01
CA VAL A 332 18.12 -15.05 1.92
C VAL A 332 18.71 -13.88 2.72
N GLN A 333 19.97 -13.97 3.18
CA GLN A 333 20.62 -12.85 3.89
C GLN A 333 21.00 -11.70 2.95
N ILE A 334 21.46 -12.02 1.73
CA ILE A 334 21.79 -11.01 0.70
C ILE A 334 20.52 -10.26 0.29
N GLN A 335 19.43 -10.96 -0.02
CA GLN A 335 18.17 -10.32 -0.39
C GLN A 335 17.61 -9.46 0.75
N ALA A 336 17.70 -9.94 2.00
CA ALA A 336 17.28 -9.17 3.17
C ALA A 336 18.08 -7.87 3.38
N TYR A 337 19.33 -7.80 2.92
CA TYR A 337 20.10 -6.54 2.84
C TYR A 337 19.55 -5.64 1.73
N LEU A 338 19.49 -6.18 0.50
CA LEU A 338 19.13 -5.41 -0.69
C LEU A 338 17.72 -4.81 -0.62
N ASP A 339 16.75 -5.54 -0.05
CA ASP A 339 15.39 -5.06 0.23
C ASP A 339 15.35 -3.90 1.26
N ASN A 340 16.45 -3.68 2.00
CA ASN A 340 16.60 -2.70 3.07
C ASN A 340 17.60 -1.57 2.75
N VAL A 341 18.23 -1.59 1.56
CA VAL A 341 19.12 -0.52 1.09
C VAL A 341 18.33 0.76 0.85
N PHE A 342 18.82 1.87 1.39
CA PHE A 342 18.32 3.21 1.12
C PHE A 342 19.01 3.81 -0.10
N ASP A 343 18.24 4.07 -1.16
CA ASP A 343 18.64 4.98 -2.24
C ASP A 343 18.03 6.37 -1.98
N VAL A 344 18.86 7.29 -1.49
CA VAL A 344 18.44 8.67 -1.21
C VAL A 344 18.16 9.46 -2.49
N GLY A 345 18.79 9.11 -3.62
CA GLY A 345 18.56 9.74 -4.91
C GLY A 345 17.17 9.40 -5.43
N ALA A 346 16.85 8.11 -5.53
CA ALA A 346 15.53 7.64 -5.95
C ALA A 346 14.40 8.18 -5.05
N LEU A 347 14.62 8.24 -3.72
CA LEU A 347 13.64 8.82 -2.79
C LEU A 347 13.41 10.33 -2.97
N LEU A 348 14.40 11.08 -3.45
CA LEU A 348 14.25 12.49 -3.81
C LEU A 348 13.52 12.65 -5.15
N GLU A 349 13.89 11.87 -6.17
CA GLU A 349 13.20 11.87 -7.47
C GLU A 349 11.71 11.48 -7.34
N ASP A 350 11.39 10.49 -6.51
CA ASP A 350 10.01 10.11 -6.15
C ASP A 350 9.27 11.26 -5.43
N ALA A 351 9.95 12.00 -4.55
CA ALA A 351 9.36 13.12 -3.83
C ALA A 351 9.08 14.33 -4.75
N GLU A 352 9.99 14.64 -5.67
CA GLU A 352 9.80 15.66 -6.71
C GLU A 352 8.67 15.27 -7.66
N THR A 353 8.67 14.03 -8.15
CA THR A 353 7.59 13.47 -8.99
C THR A 353 6.23 13.55 -8.29
N LYS A 354 6.18 13.20 -7.00
CA LYS A 354 4.96 13.32 -6.19
C LYS A 354 4.47 14.76 -6.07
N ASN A 355 5.37 15.74 -5.90
CA ASN A 355 4.98 17.15 -5.83
C ASN A 355 4.39 17.63 -7.16
N ALA A 356 5.03 17.32 -8.29
CA ALA A 356 4.50 17.65 -9.62
C ALA A 356 3.13 17.00 -9.90
N LEU A 357 2.91 15.77 -9.42
CA LEU A 357 1.60 15.10 -9.50
C LEU A 357 0.54 15.77 -8.61
N LEU A 358 0.92 16.34 -7.47
CA LEU A 358 0.01 17.11 -6.61
C LEU A 358 -0.37 18.44 -7.27
N GLU A 359 0.58 19.16 -7.87
CA GLU A 359 0.32 20.39 -8.63
C GLU A 359 -0.67 20.14 -9.78
N HIS A 360 -0.43 19.12 -10.61
CA HIS A 360 -1.35 18.74 -11.69
C HIS A 360 -2.72 18.23 -11.17
N MET A 361 -2.78 17.66 -9.96
CA MET A 361 -4.04 17.30 -9.31
C MET A 361 -4.82 18.55 -8.88
N GLU A 362 -4.14 19.59 -8.39
CA GLU A 362 -4.74 20.89 -8.07
C GLU A 362 -5.24 21.62 -9.31
N GLU A 363 -4.47 21.63 -10.41
CA GLU A 363 -4.90 22.17 -11.72
C GLU A 363 -6.17 21.48 -12.24
N LEU A 364 -6.20 20.14 -12.22
CA LEU A 364 -7.37 19.36 -12.61
C LEU A 364 -8.58 19.63 -11.70
N GLN A 365 -8.35 19.81 -10.40
CA GLN A 365 -9.40 20.16 -9.45
C GLN A 365 -9.96 21.56 -9.74
N GLU A 366 -9.10 22.56 -10.00
CA GLU A 366 -9.55 23.90 -10.38
C GLU A 366 -10.35 23.86 -11.68
N HIS A 367 -9.83 23.23 -12.74
CA HIS A 367 -10.52 23.11 -14.02
C HIS A 367 -11.88 22.41 -13.87
N ASN A 368 -11.99 21.40 -12.99
CA ASN A 368 -13.26 20.76 -12.67
C ASN A 368 -14.24 21.76 -12.00
N THR A 369 -13.79 22.55 -11.02
CA THR A 369 -14.64 23.59 -10.40
C THR A 369 -15.08 24.67 -11.40
N GLN A 370 -14.21 25.09 -12.31
CA GLN A 370 -14.54 26.04 -13.37
C GLN A 370 -15.59 25.47 -14.34
N LEU A 371 -15.40 24.23 -14.82
CA LEU A 371 -16.36 23.54 -15.68
C LEU A 371 -17.72 23.36 -14.99
N ASN A 372 -17.73 22.96 -13.73
CA ASN A 372 -18.96 22.75 -12.96
C ASN A 372 -19.72 24.06 -12.72
N THR A 373 -19.00 25.17 -12.50
CA THR A 373 -19.59 26.53 -12.41
C THR A 373 -20.22 26.94 -13.74
N ARG A 374 -19.50 26.78 -14.86
CA ARG A 374 -20.02 27.11 -16.19
C ARG A 374 -21.21 26.22 -16.60
N LEU A 375 -21.23 24.97 -16.15
CA LEU A 375 -22.37 24.07 -16.32
C LEU A 375 -23.60 24.61 -15.57
N GLN A 376 -23.46 24.96 -14.30
CA GLN A 376 -24.54 25.56 -13.49
C GLN A 376 -25.05 26.89 -14.07
N GLU A 377 -24.16 27.74 -14.59
CA GLU A 377 -24.55 28.97 -15.30
C GLU A 377 -25.36 28.68 -16.57
N SER A 378 -24.91 27.72 -17.39
CA SER A 378 -25.61 27.30 -18.60
C SER A 378 -26.97 26.63 -18.31
N GLU A 379 -27.06 25.82 -17.24
CA GLU A 379 -28.32 25.25 -16.76
C GLU A 379 -29.28 26.36 -16.30
N LYS A 380 -28.78 27.34 -15.53
CA LYS A 380 -29.56 28.51 -15.10
C LYS A 380 -30.07 29.32 -16.29
N GLU A 381 -29.22 29.66 -17.26
CA GLU A 381 -29.65 30.34 -18.49
C GLU A 381 -30.70 29.55 -19.27
N SER A 382 -30.54 28.23 -19.37
CA SER A 382 -31.49 27.35 -20.04
C SER A 382 -32.85 27.36 -19.34
N THR A 383 -32.87 27.20 -18.01
CA THR A 383 -34.11 27.24 -17.22
C THR A 383 -34.81 28.62 -17.28
N GLU A 384 -34.06 29.72 -17.31
CA GLU A 384 -34.63 31.05 -17.52
C GLU A 384 -35.22 31.23 -18.93
N LYS A 385 -34.53 30.73 -19.97
CA LYS A 385 -35.05 30.73 -21.35
C LYS A 385 -36.33 29.91 -21.45
N VAL A 386 -36.38 28.72 -20.82
CA VAL A 386 -37.60 27.90 -20.72
C VAL A 386 -38.72 28.67 -20.02
N SER A 387 -38.50 29.23 -18.83
CA SER A 387 -39.52 30.00 -18.10
C SER A 387 -40.03 31.21 -18.89
N ASN A 388 -39.17 31.88 -19.66
CA ASN A 388 -39.57 33.00 -20.50
C ASN A 388 -40.34 32.57 -21.76
N LEU A 389 -40.06 31.38 -22.31
CA LEU A 389 -40.86 30.77 -23.37
C LEU A 389 -42.22 30.29 -22.85
N GLU A 390 -42.28 29.68 -21.67
CA GLU A 390 -43.54 29.30 -20.99
C GLU A 390 -44.45 30.52 -20.76
N LYS A 391 -43.91 31.63 -20.25
CA LYS A 391 -44.66 32.90 -20.09
C LYS A 391 -45.21 33.41 -21.43
N LYS A 392 -44.40 33.40 -22.49
CA LYS A 392 -44.83 33.79 -23.85
C LYS A 392 -45.91 32.86 -24.40
N LEU A 393 -45.77 31.55 -24.20
CA LEU A 393 -46.75 30.55 -24.60
C LEU A 393 -48.09 30.79 -23.90
N ILE A 394 -48.08 30.96 -22.57
CA ILE A 394 -49.28 31.28 -21.77
C ILE A 394 -49.95 32.58 -22.27
N GLN A 395 -49.16 33.62 -22.57
CA GLN A 395 -49.70 34.89 -23.09
C GLN A 395 -50.32 34.71 -24.48
N ALA A 396 -49.62 34.06 -25.42
CA ALA A 396 -50.15 33.78 -26.75
C ALA A 396 -51.41 32.89 -26.71
N THR A 397 -51.48 31.91 -25.80
CA THR A 397 -52.68 31.10 -25.59
C THR A 397 -53.86 31.96 -25.11
N LYS A 398 -53.64 32.90 -24.18
CA LYS A 398 -54.69 33.85 -23.74
C LYS A 398 -55.17 34.73 -24.89
N GLU A 399 -54.25 35.26 -25.70
CA GLU A 399 -54.59 36.08 -26.87
C GLU A 399 -55.39 35.28 -27.91
N VAL A 400 -55.02 34.02 -28.16
CA VAL A 400 -55.78 33.12 -29.04
C VAL A 400 -57.18 32.84 -28.50
N GLU A 401 -57.36 32.61 -27.20
CA GLU A 401 -58.70 32.43 -26.62
C GLU A 401 -59.54 33.71 -26.70
N LEU A 402 -58.97 34.90 -26.43
CA LEU A 402 -59.66 36.18 -26.61
C LEU A 402 -60.06 36.44 -28.07
N LEU A 403 -59.21 36.10 -29.03
CA LEU A 403 -59.52 36.21 -30.46
C LEU A 403 -60.60 35.20 -30.88
N LYS A 404 -60.61 33.98 -30.33
CA LYS A 404 -61.71 33.01 -30.53
C LYS A 404 -63.02 33.51 -29.96
N GLU A 405 -63.01 34.12 -28.78
CA GLU A 405 -64.20 34.73 -28.15
C GLU A 405 -64.75 35.85 -29.04
N SER A 406 -63.91 36.81 -29.44
CA SER A 406 -64.30 37.90 -30.34
C SER A 406 -64.78 37.40 -31.72
N LEU A 407 -64.16 36.35 -32.26
CA LEU A 407 -64.62 35.72 -33.50
C LEU A 407 -65.98 35.04 -33.33
N ARG A 408 -66.25 34.39 -32.19
CA ARG A 408 -67.58 33.84 -31.86
C ARG A 408 -68.63 34.96 -31.76
N GLU A 409 -68.32 36.06 -31.06
CA GLU A 409 -69.19 37.23 -30.98
C GLU A 409 -69.49 37.83 -32.36
N SER A 410 -68.46 38.07 -33.17
CA SER A 410 -68.62 38.60 -34.53
C SER A 410 -69.39 37.63 -35.43
N SER A 411 -69.18 36.32 -35.29
CA SER A 411 -69.92 35.30 -36.05
C SER A 411 -71.39 35.25 -35.65
N ALA A 412 -71.70 35.43 -34.34
CA ALA A 412 -73.06 35.54 -33.85
C ALA A 412 -73.74 36.84 -34.34
N GLN A 413 -73.03 37.97 -34.35
CA GLN A 413 -73.52 39.23 -34.91
C GLN A 413 -73.80 39.12 -36.42
N VAL A 414 -72.88 38.54 -37.20
CA VAL A 414 -73.08 38.29 -38.64
C VAL A 414 -74.28 37.36 -38.86
N SER A 415 -74.40 36.28 -38.09
CA SER A 415 -75.55 35.36 -38.17
C SER A 415 -76.87 36.06 -37.90
N ALA A 416 -76.92 36.92 -36.87
CA ALA A 416 -78.10 37.72 -36.53
C ALA A 416 -78.45 38.74 -37.63
N LEU A 417 -77.44 39.39 -38.23
CA LEU A 417 -77.64 40.31 -39.36
C LEU A 417 -78.11 39.58 -40.62
N GLN A 418 -77.56 38.40 -40.93
CA GLN A 418 -78.00 37.55 -42.04
C GLN A 418 -79.41 36.99 -41.82
N GLN A 419 -79.80 36.70 -40.57
CA GLN A 419 -81.19 36.36 -40.26
C GLN A 419 -82.10 37.56 -40.51
N ARG A 420 -81.72 38.75 -40.05
CA ARG A 420 -82.50 39.98 -40.23
C ARG A 420 -82.61 40.44 -41.70
N GLU A 421 -81.57 40.27 -42.52
CA GLU A 421 -81.69 40.52 -43.97
C GLU A 421 -82.51 39.45 -44.68
N ARG A 422 -82.45 38.17 -44.27
CA ARG A 422 -83.37 37.14 -44.80
C ARG A 422 -84.82 37.45 -44.44
N GLU A 423 -85.09 37.87 -43.21
CA GLU A 423 -86.43 38.34 -42.80
C GLU A 423 -86.89 39.53 -43.66
N ARG A 424 -86.02 40.52 -43.91
CA ARG A 424 -86.31 41.65 -44.81
C ARG A 424 -86.47 41.23 -46.28
N GLU A 425 -85.73 40.24 -46.75
CA GLU A 425 -85.82 39.75 -48.13
C GLU A 425 -87.13 39.00 -48.37
N ILE A 426 -87.52 38.15 -47.41
CA ILE A 426 -88.86 37.53 -47.37
C ILE A 426 -89.96 38.60 -47.33
N GLU A 427 -89.80 39.66 -46.55
CA GLU A 427 -90.77 40.76 -46.49
C GLU A 427 -90.86 41.51 -47.84
N ARG A 428 -89.72 41.87 -48.45
CA ARG A 428 -89.66 42.47 -49.80
C ARG A 428 -90.22 41.52 -50.88
N GLU A 429 -90.07 40.21 -50.73
CA GLU A 429 -90.64 39.23 -51.66
C GLU A 429 -92.16 39.17 -51.54
N ARG A 430 -92.70 39.15 -50.30
CA ARG A 430 -94.14 39.28 -50.05
C ARG A 430 -94.72 40.59 -50.59
N GLU A 431 -94.01 41.71 -50.43
CA GLU A 431 -94.40 43.01 -51.01
C GLU A 431 -94.47 42.94 -52.55
N ARG A 432 -93.46 42.35 -53.20
CA ARG A 432 -93.44 42.15 -54.66
C ARG A 432 -94.51 41.17 -55.15
N GLU A 433 -94.82 40.15 -54.38
CA GLU A 433 -95.89 39.20 -54.70
C GLU A 433 -97.26 39.87 -54.61
N ALA A 434 -97.52 40.63 -53.54
CA ALA A 434 -98.70 41.46 -53.39
C ALA A 434 -98.82 42.53 -54.50
N GLU A 435 -97.72 43.13 -54.94
CA GLU A 435 -97.71 44.07 -56.07
C GLU A 435 -98.02 43.38 -57.41
N ARG A 436 -97.43 42.20 -57.67
CA ARG A 436 -97.73 41.40 -58.87
C ARG A 436 -99.21 41.00 -58.94
N ASP A 437 -99.82 40.65 -57.82
CA ASP A 437 -101.25 40.31 -57.77
C ASP A 437 -102.15 41.55 -57.92
N ARG A 438 -101.71 42.72 -57.43
CA ARG A 438 -102.36 44.01 -57.72
C ARG A 438 -102.27 44.39 -59.21
N ASP A 439 -101.15 44.12 -59.88
CA ASP A 439 -101.01 44.40 -61.30
C ASP A 439 -101.78 43.41 -62.18
N ARG A 440 -101.80 42.11 -61.82
CA ARG A 440 -102.67 41.10 -62.46
C ARG A 440 -104.15 41.49 -62.40
N THR A 441 -104.62 41.94 -61.25
CA THR A 441 -106.02 42.37 -61.08
C THR A 441 -106.33 43.65 -61.87
N ASN A 442 -105.42 44.63 -61.90
CA ASN A 442 -105.52 45.82 -62.75
C ASN A 442 -105.53 45.48 -64.25
N GLN A 443 -104.72 44.53 -64.69
CA GLN A 443 -104.62 44.17 -66.11
C GLN A 443 -105.85 43.37 -66.59
N ALA A 444 -106.41 42.50 -65.74
CA ALA A 444 -107.68 41.83 -65.99
C ALA A 444 -108.85 42.82 -66.14
N LEU A 445 -108.89 43.90 -65.33
CA LEU A 445 -109.88 44.97 -65.46
C LEU A 445 -109.78 45.70 -66.81
N LYS A 446 -108.56 46.05 -67.25
CA LYS A 446 -108.34 46.71 -68.56
C LYS A 446 -108.73 45.83 -69.75
N GLU A 447 -108.42 44.54 -69.72
CA GLU A 447 -108.87 43.61 -70.76
C GLU A 447 -110.40 43.52 -70.83
N LEU A 448 -111.08 43.59 -69.69
CA LEU A 448 -112.54 43.59 -69.62
C LEU A 448 -113.13 44.87 -70.23
N GLU A 449 -112.58 46.04 -69.91
CA GLU A 449 -112.98 47.32 -70.53
C GLU A 449 -112.84 47.30 -72.05
N VAL A 450 -111.70 46.84 -72.58
CA VAL A 450 -111.46 46.78 -74.03
C VAL A 450 -112.41 45.82 -74.73
N LYS A 451 -112.68 44.64 -74.14
CA LYS A 451 -113.63 43.67 -74.69
C LYS A 451 -115.08 44.20 -74.68
N VAL A 452 -115.47 44.95 -73.65
CA VAL A 452 -116.78 45.62 -73.61
C VAL A 452 -116.89 46.71 -74.68
N GLN A 453 -115.87 47.57 -74.82
CA GLN A 453 -115.89 48.64 -75.83
C GLN A 453 -115.94 48.09 -77.26
N ALA A 454 -115.19 47.03 -77.56
CA ALA A 454 -115.21 46.40 -78.88
C ALA A 454 -116.60 45.84 -79.27
N LEU A 455 -117.40 45.39 -78.31
CA LEU A 455 -118.77 44.90 -78.55
C LEU A 455 -119.77 46.04 -78.81
N VAL A 456 -119.50 47.25 -78.31
CA VAL A 456 -120.28 48.46 -78.59
C VAL A 456 -119.99 48.96 -80.01
N ASP A 457 -118.71 49.11 -80.35
CA ASP A 457 -118.28 49.68 -81.63
C ASP A 457 -118.67 48.79 -82.84
N GLN A 458 -118.85 47.48 -82.62
CA GLN A 458 -119.34 46.53 -83.64
C GLN A 458 -120.86 46.55 -83.82
N GLY A 459 -121.61 47.39 -83.10
CA GLY A 459 -123.07 47.55 -83.26
C GLY A 459 -123.90 46.34 -82.80
N LEU A 460 -123.28 45.34 -82.17
CA LEU A 460 -123.94 44.16 -81.62
C LEU A 460 -124.65 44.45 -80.29
N VAL A 461 -124.27 45.54 -79.63
CA VAL A 461 -124.77 45.97 -78.33
C VAL A 461 -125.08 47.46 -78.36
N THR A 462 -126.31 47.85 -78.01
CA THR A 462 -126.63 49.25 -77.65
C THR A 462 -126.69 49.38 -76.13
N MET A 463 -125.88 50.29 -75.58
CA MET A 463 -125.81 50.59 -74.15
C MET A 463 -126.57 51.88 -73.85
N GLN A 464 -127.73 51.78 -73.19
CA GLN A 464 -128.42 52.96 -72.64
C GLN A 464 -128.35 52.94 -71.12
N ARG A 465 -127.95 54.07 -70.52
CA ARG A 465 -128.09 54.29 -69.08
C ARG A 465 -129.39 55.02 -68.80
N SER A 466 -130.19 54.48 -67.89
CA SER A 466 -131.31 55.20 -67.31
C SER A 466 -130.83 56.26 -66.31
N THR A 467 -131.72 57.17 -65.90
CA THR A 467 -131.42 58.22 -64.92
C THR A 467 -131.13 57.71 -63.50
N SER A 468 -131.21 56.40 -63.23
CA SER A 468 -130.75 55.75 -61.99
C SER A 468 -129.34 55.14 -62.09
N GLY A 469 -128.65 55.31 -63.23
CA GLY A 469 -127.30 54.77 -63.44
C GLY A 469 -127.23 53.29 -63.81
N GLN A 470 -128.39 52.62 -63.94
CA GLN A 470 -128.48 51.25 -64.42
C GLN A 470 -128.28 51.20 -65.94
N LEU A 471 -127.49 50.23 -66.39
CA LEU A 471 -126.98 50.14 -67.75
C LEU A 471 -127.65 48.96 -68.45
N ASP A 472 -128.58 49.26 -69.35
CA ASP A 472 -129.40 48.27 -70.04
C ASP A 472 -128.83 47.99 -71.43
N ILE A 473 -128.76 46.70 -71.77
CA ILE A 473 -127.92 46.12 -72.84
C ILE A 473 -128.82 45.26 -73.73
N GLN A 474 -129.18 45.78 -74.92
CA GLN A 474 -129.95 45.03 -75.91
C GLN A 474 -129.07 44.53 -77.06
N VAL A 475 -129.22 43.24 -77.37
CA VAL A 475 -128.37 42.47 -78.30
C VAL A 475 -129.21 41.93 -79.44
N VAL A 476 -128.76 42.12 -80.69
CA VAL A 476 -129.40 41.54 -81.88
C VAL A 476 -128.76 40.17 -82.19
N PRO A 477 -129.52 39.05 -82.16
CA PRO A 477 -128.91 37.72 -82.25
C PRO A 477 -128.84 37.18 -83.69
N THR A 478 -127.66 36.71 -84.09
CA THR A 478 -127.50 35.59 -85.04
C THR A 478 -126.45 34.63 -84.48
N VAL A 479 -126.73 33.33 -84.52
CA VAL A 479 -126.05 32.30 -83.72
C VAL A 479 -125.18 31.42 -84.61
N GLN A 480 -123.92 31.14 -84.22
CA GLN A 480 -123.35 29.78 -84.33
C GLN A 480 -122.10 29.54 -83.46
N GLN A 481 -121.92 28.26 -83.09
CA GLN A 481 -120.93 27.73 -82.14
C GLN A 481 -119.77 27.01 -82.87
N VAL A 482 -118.80 26.50 -82.07
CA VAL A 482 -117.93 25.29 -82.22
C VAL A 482 -116.47 25.67 -81.84
N ILE A 483 -115.85 25.26 -80.71
CA ILE A 483 -115.47 23.91 -80.18
C ILE A 483 -114.39 23.26 -81.08
N GLN A 484 -113.11 22.98 -80.72
CA GLN A 484 -112.61 22.05 -79.70
C GLN A 484 -111.04 21.97 -79.70
N LYS A 485 -110.40 21.56 -78.57
CA LYS A 485 -109.19 20.66 -78.43
C LYS A 485 -107.84 20.98 -79.16
N VAL A 486 -106.65 20.39 -78.87
CA VAL A 486 -105.95 19.84 -77.67
C VAL A 486 -104.51 19.38 -78.07
N ASN A 487 -103.54 19.36 -77.14
CA ASN A 487 -102.19 18.69 -77.21
C ASN A 487 -101.14 19.20 -78.26
N ASP A 488 -99.81 18.95 -78.18
CA ASP A 488 -98.94 18.17 -77.24
C ASP A 488 -97.48 18.73 -77.18
N ALA A 489 -96.57 18.09 -76.40
CA ALA A 489 -95.15 18.45 -76.08
C ALA A 489 -94.10 18.05 -77.19
N PRO A 490 -92.77 17.76 -76.98
CA PRO A 490 -91.80 17.90 -75.84
C PRO A 490 -90.34 18.35 -76.25
N ASP A 491 -89.34 18.31 -75.33
CA ASP A 491 -88.04 17.55 -75.48
C ASP A 491 -87.16 17.50 -74.17
N SER A 492 -86.23 16.54 -74.18
CA SER A 492 -85.32 15.85 -73.23
C SER A 492 -83.98 16.56 -72.82
N GLY A 493 -83.07 16.03 -71.96
CA GLY A 493 -83.05 14.83 -71.09
C GLY A 493 -81.67 14.48 -70.44
N SER A 494 -81.57 13.27 -69.83
CA SER A 494 -80.35 12.60 -69.24
C SER A 494 -79.82 13.13 -67.88
N VAL A 495 -78.99 12.47 -67.01
CA VAL A 495 -78.56 11.05 -66.79
C VAL A 495 -78.02 10.87 -65.32
N THR A 496 -77.59 9.67 -64.87
CA THR A 496 -77.55 9.22 -63.46
C THR A 496 -76.16 8.88 -62.81
N THR A 497 -76.13 8.90 -61.45
CA THR A 497 -75.38 8.05 -60.46
C THR A 497 -73.88 8.25 -60.03
N GLN A 498 -73.73 8.27 -58.68
CA GLN A 498 -72.65 7.77 -57.78
C GLN A 498 -71.20 8.31 -57.82
N LYS A 499 -70.82 9.05 -56.76
CA LYS A 499 -70.05 8.49 -55.60
C LYS A 499 -70.06 9.41 -54.37
N THR A 500 -69.59 8.88 -53.23
CA THR A 500 -69.83 9.39 -51.86
C THR A 500 -68.55 9.85 -51.17
N GLN A 501 -68.60 11.00 -50.46
CA GLN A 501 -67.77 11.43 -49.31
C GLN A 501 -68.30 12.83 -48.90
N GLU A 502 -68.37 13.27 -47.63
CA GLU A 502 -67.93 12.69 -46.36
C GLU A 502 -68.72 13.38 -45.21
N ALA A 503 -69.35 12.62 -44.29
CA ALA A 503 -70.02 13.21 -43.10
C ALA A 503 -70.34 12.16 -42.00
N ALA A 504 -69.59 12.21 -40.89
CA ALA A 504 -69.98 11.85 -39.51
C ALA A 504 -68.77 12.18 -38.61
N ALA A 505 -68.81 13.11 -37.65
CA ALA A 505 -69.68 13.17 -36.47
C ALA A 505 -69.51 11.96 -35.53
N VAL A 506 -68.68 12.13 -34.49
CA VAL A 506 -68.81 11.40 -33.23
C VAL A 506 -68.90 12.43 -32.10
N SER A 507 -69.88 12.22 -31.23
CA SER A 507 -70.30 13.15 -30.17
C SER A 507 -69.33 13.20 -28.99
N GLU A 508 -69.46 14.28 -28.23
CA GLU A 508 -68.85 14.57 -26.93
C GLU A 508 -69.01 13.41 -25.92
N ASN A 509 -68.01 13.25 -25.03
CA ASN A 509 -68.28 13.56 -23.62
C ASN A 509 -67.02 13.87 -22.78
N VAL A 510 -67.26 14.58 -21.69
CA VAL A 510 -66.28 15.25 -20.80
C VAL A 510 -65.88 14.34 -19.63
N GLN A 511 -64.63 14.43 -19.11
CA GLN A 511 -64.31 14.60 -17.67
C GLN A 511 -62.78 14.75 -17.39
N THR A 512 -62.40 15.75 -16.57
CA THR A 512 -61.22 15.86 -15.65
C THR A 512 -59.86 15.23 -16.04
N LEU A 513 -58.73 15.92 -16.21
CA LEU A 513 -57.96 16.87 -15.36
C LEU A 513 -57.51 16.36 -13.95
N LEU A 514 -56.17 16.27 -13.79
CA LEU A 514 -55.34 16.50 -12.56
C LEU A 514 -55.39 15.44 -11.42
N PRO A 515 -54.40 15.39 -10.50
CA PRO A 515 -52.94 15.55 -10.68
C PRO A 515 -52.03 14.68 -9.74
N LEU A 516 -50.70 14.98 -9.76
CA LEU A 516 -49.68 14.82 -8.70
C LEU A 516 -49.02 13.44 -8.39
N LEU A 517 -47.70 13.45 -8.64
CA LEU A 517 -46.57 13.09 -7.74
C LEU A 517 -46.21 11.64 -7.34
N LEU A 518 -44.87 11.47 -7.31
CA LEU A 518 -44.01 10.72 -6.36
C LEU A 518 -43.65 9.23 -6.57
N LEU A 519 -42.38 8.96 -6.24
CA LEU A 519 -41.83 7.75 -5.60
C LEU A 519 -41.76 6.42 -6.38
N HIS A 520 -40.59 6.12 -6.97
CA HIS A 520 -39.64 5.03 -6.60
C HIS A 520 -38.49 4.97 -7.66
N ARG A 521 -37.17 4.87 -7.37
CA ARG A 521 -36.34 4.03 -6.48
C ARG A 521 -35.71 2.82 -7.21
N HIS A 522 -34.51 3.04 -7.79
CA HIS A 522 -33.41 2.05 -8.02
C HIS A 522 -33.68 0.83 -8.94
N PRO A 523 -32.65 0.11 -9.49
CA PRO A 523 -31.29 -0.08 -8.97
C PRO A 523 -30.08 -0.05 -9.92
N HIS A 524 -28.90 0.02 -9.27
CA HIS A 524 -27.56 -0.48 -9.64
C HIS A 524 -27.22 -0.87 -11.09
N LEU A 525 -26.19 -0.20 -11.62
CA LEU A 525 -25.15 -0.84 -12.45
C LEU A 525 -23.77 -0.49 -11.90
N HIS A 526 -23.07 -1.48 -11.35
CA HIS A 526 -21.66 -1.37 -10.96
C HIS A 526 -20.77 -1.52 -12.20
N LEU A 527 -20.02 -0.48 -12.57
CA LEU A 527 -18.72 -0.69 -13.21
C LEU A 527 -17.64 -0.68 -12.12
N LYS A 528 -16.91 -1.80 -12.01
CA LYS A 528 -15.64 -1.86 -11.27
C LYS A 528 -14.51 -1.66 -12.28
N SER A 529 -13.69 -0.63 -12.08
CA SER A 529 -12.30 -0.62 -12.55
C SER A 529 -11.37 -0.77 -11.33
N PRO A 530 -10.27 -1.52 -11.42
CA PRO A 530 -9.39 -1.77 -10.29
C PRO A 530 -8.31 -0.69 -10.16
N LEU A 531 -8.14 -0.15 -8.95
CA LEU A 531 -6.91 0.54 -8.55
C LEU A 531 -5.90 -0.49 -8.02
N PRO A 532 -4.60 -0.36 -8.35
CA PRO A 532 -3.57 -1.26 -7.84
C PRO A 532 -3.34 -1.02 -6.34
N ARG A 533 -3.20 -2.12 -5.58
CA ARG A 533 -2.82 -2.06 -4.16
C ARG A 533 -1.30 -2.04 -4.05
N HIS A 534 -0.72 -1.00 -3.44
CA HIS A 534 0.61 -1.11 -2.86
C HIS A 534 0.60 -2.10 -1.67
N PRO A 535 1.69 -2.85 -1.45
CA PRO A 535 1.79 -3.79 -0.35
C PRO A 535 1.89 -3.07 1.00
N LEU A 536 1.10 -3.53 1.97
CA LEU A 536 1.18 -3.07 3.36
C LEU A 536 2.36 -3.76 4.06
N LEU A 537 3.32 -2.96 4.54
CA LEU A 537 4.33 -3.42 5.48
C LEU A 537 3.69 -3.93 6.78
N PRO A 538 4.22 -4.99 7.42
CA PRO A 538 3.63 -5.57 8.62
C PRO A 538 3.84 -4.65 9.84
N ARG A 539 2.74 -4.18 10.43
CA ARG A 539 2.76 -3.54 11.75
C ARG A 539 3.25 -4.53 12.81
N GLN A 540 4.41 -4.26 13.41
CA GLN A 540 4.84 -5.00 14.59
C GLN A 540 3.92 -4.70 15.78
N LEU A 541 3.50 -5.77 16.47
CA LEU A 541 2.73 -5.72 17.70
C LEU A 541 3.61 -5.28 18.88
N HIS A 542 3.57 -4.00 19.23
CA HIS A 542 3.99 -3.57 20.57
C HIS A 542 2.95 -4.03 21.60
N ARG A 543 3.24 -5.11 22.33
CA ARG A 543 2.56 -5.41 23.59
C ARG A 543 3.24 -4.63 24.71
N HIS A 544 2.56 -3.61 25.22
CA HIS A 544 2.75 -3.23 26.62
C HIS A 544 2.32 -4.39 27.51
N HIS A 545 3.11 -4.69 28.52
CA HIS A 545 2.59 -5.14 29.81
C HIS A 545 3.37 -4.44 30.93
N SER A 546 2.60 -4.07 31.96
CA SER A 546 3.05 -3.55 33.26
C SER A 546 3.73 -4.61 34.10
#